data_AF-A0A8T7DCA5-F1
#
_entry.id   AF-A0A8T7DCA5-F1
#
_cell.length_a   1.000
_cell.length_b   1.000
_cell.length_c   1.000
_cell.angle_alpha   90.00
_cell.angle_beta   90.00
_cell.angle_gamma   90.00
#
_symmetry.space_group_name_H-M   'P 1'
#
loop_
_entity.id
_entity.type
_entity.pdbx_description
1 polymer ?
#
loop_
_entity_poly.entity_id
_entity_poly.type
_entity_poly.pdbx_seq_one_letter_code
_entity_poly.pdbx_strand_id
1 'polypeptide(L)'
;MVPPVHHIDSARRNPLDEQHSMARLVRELRKLTGLTQEKFAAKLGVTFPTINRWENDRAKPSPLALEKIESLLRSLGDKGEALHKAYFGKEA
;
A
#
# COMPACT_ATOMS: atom_id res chain seq x y z
N MET A 1 24.05 18.93 -1.44
CA MET A 1 23.52 19.23 -2.79
C MET A 1 22.72 18.01 -3.24
N VAL A 2 21.40 18.04 -3.08
CA VAL A 2 20.49 16.96 -3.52
C VAL A 2 19.91 17.42 -4.86
N PRO A 3 19.96 16.60 -5.93
CA PRO A 3 19.51 17.03 -7.25
C PRO A 3 17.99 17.30 -7.30
N PRO A 4 17.53 18.18 -8.20
CA PRO A 4 16.12 18.52 -8.32
C PRO A 4 15.36 17.37 -8.96
N VAL A 5 14.29 16.92 -8.32
CA VAL A 5 13.35 15.98 -8.92
C VAL A 5 12.48 16.74 -9.93
N HIS A 6 12.81 16.62 -11.21
CA HIS A 6 11.98 17.15 -12.29
C HIS A 6 10.61 16.43 -12.30
N HIS A 7 9.59 17.26 -12.28
CA HIS A 7 8.16 16.95 -12.35
C HIS A 7 7.76 16.71 -13.81
N ILE A 8 7.11 15.58 -14.12
CA ILE A 8 6.09 15.31 -15.17
C ILE A 8 6.00 13.77 -15.35
N ASP A 9 4.87 13.08 -15.44
CA ASP A 9 3.57 13.44 -16.00
C ASP A 9 2.42 13.17 -15.02
N SER A 10 1.63 14.21 -14.74
CA SER A 10 0.26 14.05 -14.23
C SER A 10 -0.65 13.72 -15.40
N ALA A 11 -0.49 12.53 -15.98
CA ALA A 11 -1.52 11.96 -16.83
C ALA A 11 -2.81 11.91 -16.00
N ARG A 12 -3.87 12.55 -16.51
CA ARG A 12 -5.19 12.76 -15.87
C ARG A 12 -5.59 11.55 -15.01
N ARG A 13 -5.37 11.64 -13.69
CA ARG A 13 -5.83 10.60 -12.77
C ARG A 13 -7.34 10.65 -12.70
N ASN A 14 -7.98 9.54 -13.07
CA ASN A 14 -9.41 9.35 -12.90
C ASN A 14 -9.71 9.31 -11.37
N PRO A 15 -10.61 10.15 -10.84
CA PRO A 15 -10.97 10.13 -9.41
C PRO A 15 -11.47 8.76 -8.92
N LEU A 16 -11.96 7.92 -9.85
CA LEU A 16 -12.44 6.56 -9.56
C LEU A 16 -11.29 5.55 -9.34
N ASP A 17 -10.10 5.77 -9.90
CA ASP A 17 -8.92 4.92 -9.67
C ASP A 17 -8.32 5.15 -8.28
N GLU A 18 -8.56 6.34 -7.72
CA GLU A 18 -8.09 6.72 -6.38
C GLU A 18 -8.86 5.98 -5.27
N GLN A 19 -10.08 5.53 -5.56
CA GLN A 19 -10.90 4.80 -4.58
C GLN A 19 -10.30 3.45 -4.19
N HIS A 20 -9.48 2.81 -5.04
CA HIS A 20 -8.85 1.51 -4.77
C HIS A 20 -7.33 1.51 -5.10
N SER A 21 -6.62 2.58 -4.73
CA SER A 21 -5.17 2.64 -4.98
C SER A 21 -4.37 1.76 -4.02
N MET A 22 -3.20 1.31 -4.47
CA MET A 22 -2.26 0.55 -3.65
C MET A 22 -1.78 1.35 -2.42
N ALA A 23 -1.61 2.67 -2.56
CA ALA A 23 -1.28 3.53 -1.42
C ALA A 23 -2.36 3.51 -0.35
N ARG A 24 -3.63 3.49 -0.77
CA ARG A 24 -4.77 3.41 0.14
C ARG A 24 -4.82 2.07 0.85
N LEU A 25 -4.63 0.96 0.12
CA LEU A 25 -4.54 -0.38 0.70
C LEU A 25 -3.48 -0.46 1.81
N VAL A 26 -2.25 -0.02 1.52
CA VAL A 26 -1.13 -0.05 2.47
C VAL A 26 -1.46 0.76 3.73
N ARG A 27 -2.05 1.95 3.56
CA ARG A 27 -2.45 2.82 4.67
C ARG A 27 -3.58 2.22 5.51
N GLU A 28 -4.60 1.65 4.87
CA GLU A 28 -5.74 1.02 5.56
C GLU A 28 -5.31 -0.24 6.31
N LEU A 29 -4.48 -1.09 5.70
CA LEU A 29 -3.90 -2.25 6.34
C LEU A 29 -3.05 -1.86 7.56
N ARG A 30 -2.17 -0.85 7.44
CA ARG A 30 -1.40 -0.36 8.58
C ARG A 30 -2.31 0.12 9.71
N LYS A 31 -3.33 0.93 9.40
CA LYS A 31 -4.29 1.41 10.40
C LYS A 31 -5.04 0.26 11.07
N LEU A 32 -5.41 -0.77 10.32
CA LEU A 32 -6.07 -1.97 10.85
C LEU A 32 -5.18 -2.71 11.86
N THR A 33 -3.86 -2.72 11.64
CA THR A 33 -2.90 -3.30 12.61
C THR A 33 -2.58 -2.40 13.81
N GLY A 34 -2.97 -1.12 13.79
CA GLY A 34 -2.61 -0.14 14.82
C GLY A 34 -1.11 0.21 14.89
N LEU A 35 -0.33 -0.14 13.86
CA LEU A 35 1.12 0.06 13.85
C LEU A 35 1.52 1.43 13.30
N THR A 36 2.66 1.95 13.80
CA THR A 36 3.36 3.06 13.14
C THR A 36 3.94 2.60 11.81
N GLN A 37 4.34 3.54 10.94
CA GLN A 37 4.93 3.18 9.64
C GLN A 37 6.21 2.35 9.81
N GLU A 38 7.03 2.64 10.83
CA GLU A 38 8.26 1.90 11.13
C GLU A 38 7.97 0.48 11.59
N LYS A 39 7.03 0.30 12.54
CA LYS A 39 6.65 -1.04 13.01
C LYS A 39 5.98 -1.87 11.91
N PHE A 40 5.18 -1.21 11.07
CA PHE A 40 4.56 -1.83 9.92
C PHE A 40 5.59 -2.24 8.86
N ALA A 41 6.59 -1.39 8.59
CA ALA A 41 7.71 -1.72 7.72
C ALA A 41 8.47 -2.95 8.22
N ALA A 42 8.79 -2.98 9.52
CA ALA A 42 9.44 -4.14 10.15
C ALA A 42 8.59 -5.42 10.02
N LYS A 43 7.26 -5.32 10.21
CA LYS A 43 6.32 -6.44 10.04
C LYS A 43 6.34 -7.01 8.62
N LEU A 44 6.48 -6.16 7.60
CA LEU A 44 6.57 -6.56 6.18
C LEU A 44 8.02 -6.86 5.73
N GLY A 45 9.02 -6.70 6.60
CA GLY A 45 10.43 -6.88 6.26
C GLY A 45 10.93 -5.89 5.21
N VAL A 46 10.44 -4.65 5.27
CA VAL A 46 10.89 -3.51 4.44
C VAL A 46 11.28 -2.34 5.34
N THR A 47 11.80 -1.27 4.75
CA THR A 47 12.21 -0.07 5.49
C THR A 47 11.09 0.96 5.56
N PHE A 48 11.14 1.84 6.57
CA PHE A 48 10.20 2.96 6.70
C PHE A 48 10.08 3.81 5.43
N PRO A 49 11.17 4.24 4.75
CA PRO A 49 11.05 5.02 3.52
C PRO A 49 10.29 4.29 2.40
N THR A 50 10.33 2.96 2.38
CA THR A 50 9.57 2.15 1.43
C THR A 50 8.07 2.22 1.71
N ILE A 51 7.64 2.05 2.96
CA ILE A 51 6.23 2.26 3.36
C ILE A 51 5.78 3.70 3.06
N ASN A 52 6.62 4.69 3.41
CA ASN A 52 6.30 6.09 3.15
C ASN A 52 6.11 6.37 1.65
N ARG A 53 6.95 5.80 0.78
CA ARG A 53 6.77 5.94 -0.67
C ARG A 53 5.48 5.26 -1.17
N TRP A 54 5.15 4.08 -0.65
CA TRP A 54 3.92 3.39 -1.02
C TRP A 54 2.68 4.17 -0.59
N GLU A 55 2.61 4.63 0.67
CA GLU A 55 1.45 5.38 1.16
C GLU A 55 1.25 6.74 0.48
N ASN A 56 2.29 7.30 -0.14
CA ASN A 56 2.23 8.58 -0.85
C ASN A 56 2.20 8.43 -2.39
N ASP A 57 1.88 7.24 -2.91
CA ASP A 57 1.82 6.94 -4.36
C ASP A 57 3.13 7.28 -5.11
N ARG A 58 4.27 7.24 -4.42
CA ARG A 58 5.60 7.50 -5.00
C ARG A 58 6.29 6.24 -5.52
N ALA A 59 5.80 5.06 -5.15
CA ALA A 59 6.26 3.77 -5.65
C ALA A 59 5.16 2.71 -5.45
N LYS A 60 5.20 1.63 -6.22
CA LYS A 60 4.36 0.44 -6.01
C LYS A 60 5.14 -0.65 -5.27
N PRO A 61 4.49 -1.51 -4.47
CA PRO A 61 5.12 -2.70 -3.91
C PRO A 61 5.58 -3.66 -5.01
N SER A 62 6.67 -4.37 -4.78
CA SER A 62 7.09 -5.48 -5.65
C SER A 62 6.17 -6.70 -5.47
N PRO A 63 6.19 -7.69 -6.37
CA PRO A 63 5.41 -8.93 -6.20
C PRO A 63 5.60 -9.59 -4.83
N LEU A 64 6.85 -9.74 -4.38
CA LEU A 64 7.15 -10.28 -3.05
C LEU A 64 6.56 -9.45 -1.91
N ALA A 65 6.49 -8.13 -2.06
CA ALA A 65 5.86 -7.27 -1.07
C ALA A 65 4.33 -7.39 -1.09
N LEU A 66 3.73 -7.60 -2.27
CA LEU A 66 2.29 -7.87 -2.40
C LEU A 66 1.92 -9.19 -1.73
N GLU A 67 2.69 -10.26 -1.93
CA GLU A 67 2.49 -11.54 -1.24
C GLU A 67 2.48 -11.38 0.28
N LYS A 68 3.39 -10.56 0.83
CA LYS A 68 3.43 -10.26 2.27
C LYS A 68 2.22 -9.44 2.72
N ILE A 69 1.75 -8.50 1.90
CA ILE A 69 0.55 -7.70 2.17
C ILE A 69 -0.69 -8.60 2.19
N GLU A 70 -0.85 -9.48 1.20
CA GLU A 70 -1.96 -10.45 1.12
C GLU A 70 -1.93 -11.46 2.27
N SER A 71 -0.75 -11.99 2.60
CA SER A 71 -0.55 -12.85 3.75
C SER A 71 -0.96 -12.17 5.05
N LEU A 72 -0.56 -10.90 5.23
CA LEU A 72 -0.94 -10.12 6.40
C LEU A 72 -2.45 -9.86 6.45
N LEU A 73 -3.08 -9.51 5.31
CA LEU A 73 -4.54 -9.34 5.22
C LEU A 73 -5.28 -10.59 5.70
N ARG A 74 -4.93 -11.77 5.18
CA ARG A 74 -5.56 -13.04 5.57
C ARG A 74 -5.38 -13.38 7.04
N SER A 75 -4.28 -12.94 7.66
CA SER A 75 -4.00 -13.17 9.08
C SER A 75 -4.85 -12.31 10.04
N LEU A 76 -5.55 -11.27 9.55
CA LEU A 76 -6.31 -10.32 10.38
C LEU A 76 -7.80 -10.68 10.54
N GLY A 77 -8.21 -11.88 10.10
CA GLY A 77 -9.58 -12.36 10.19
C GLY A 77 -10.55 -11.55 9.31
N ASP A 78 -11.82 -11.45 9.72
CA ASP A 78 -12.90 -10.87 8.91
C ASP A 78 -12.61 -9.47 8.37
N LYS A 79 -11.97 -8.61 9.17
CA LYS A 79 -11.61 -7.24 8.74
C LYS A 79 -10.55 -7.25 7.65
N GLY A 80 -9.59 -8.17 7.75
CA GLY A 80 -8.54 -8.34 6.74
C GLY A 80 -9.08 -8.95 5.46
N GLU A 81 -9.99 -9.91 5.56
CA GLU A 81 -10.66 -10.53 4.40
C GLU A 81 -11.57 -9.54 3.66
N ALA A 82 -12.30 -8.69 4.38
CA ALA A 82 -13.09 -7.61 3.78
C ALA A 82 -12.20 -6.64 2.98
N LEU A 83 -11.05 -6.26 3.55
CA LEU A 83 -10.08 -5.40 2.88
C LEU A 83 -9.42 -6.11 1.69
N HIS A 84 -9.11 -7.40 1.80
CA HIS A 84 -8.60 -8.21 0.70
C HIS A 84 -9.60 -8.24 -0.47
N LYS A 85 -10.88 -8.53 -0.23
CA LYS A 85 -11.93 -8.53 -1.26
C LYS A 85 -12.11 -7.17 -1.93
N ALA A 86 -12.04 -6.07 -1.17
CA ALA A 86 -12.21 -4.72 -1.72
C ALA A 86 -11.12 -4.35 -2.74
N TYR A 87 -9.88 -4.85 -2.57
CA TYR A 87 -8.74 -4.46 -3.39
C TYR A 87 -8.24 -5.54 -4.36
N PHE A 88 -8.47 -6.82 -4.07
CA PHE A 88 -8.05 -7.97 -4.90
C PHE A 88 -9.23 -8.75 -5.48
N GLY A 89 -10.46 -8.47 -5.06
CA GLY A 89 -11.66 -9.21 -5.48
C GLY A 89 -12.26 -8.80 -6.84
N LYS A 90 -11.58 -7.93 -7.62
CA LYS A 90 -12.00 -7.62 -8.99
C LYS A 90 -11.29 -8.52 -10.00
N GLU A 91 -11.62 -9.80 -9.98
CA GLU A 91 -11.58 -10.68 -11.16
C GLU A 91 -12.72 -11.69 -11.05
N ALA A 92 -13.86 -11.33 -11.62
CA ALA A 92 -14.90 -12.21 -12.16
C ALA A 92 -15.74 -11.38 -13.15
#